data_AF-I0YXR7-F1
#
_entry.id   AF-I0YXR7-F1
#
_cell.length_a   1.000
_cell.length_b   1.000
_cell.length_c   1.000
_cell.angle_alpha   90.00
_cell.angle_beta   90.00
_cell.angle_gamma   90.00
#
_symmetry.space_group_name_H-M   'P 1'
#
loop_
_entity.id
_entity.type
_entity.pdbx_description
1 polymer ?
#
loop_
_entity_poly.entity_id
_entity_poly.type
_entity_poly.pdbx_seq_one_letter_code
_entity_poly.pdbx_strand_id
1 'polypeptide(L)'
;MSRRLWIALAALLLVGSLAVSRADDGSLGVSDDEEFEEVEDQGPHLVARKFLPGKDLVVGRNTTVAIELYNAGKSAAYEVVVTDGEWQSEYFEFDPEAMVETVERIPAGATVRVEFTLIPVKVGSGITAPAQITYKLEEGAKNLQTAVSTTMRLAIITPFRVFLSKALRWGSYLTLGAFKTLEHWRNAAIITTLFALAGIGFAAYNSLTEQRKRQIYQKALHEVEKMK
;
A
#
# COMPACT_ATOMS: atom_id res chain seq x y z
N MET A 1 -29.44 2.99 -11.32
CA MET A 1 -29.45 1.80 -12.19
C MET A 1 -30.16 0.67 -11.46
N SER A 2 -31.35 0.28 -11.94
CA SER A 2 -32.32 -0.52 -11.19
C SER A 2 -32.19 -2.02 -11.50
N ARG A 3 -32.46 -2.86 -10.49
CA ARG A 3 -32.39 -4.33 -10.48
C ARG A 3 -33.21 -5.05 -11.57
N ARG A 4 -33.96 -4.31 -12.40
CA ARG A 4 -34.76 -4.83 -13.52
C ARG A 4 -33.91 -5.08 -14.78
N LEU A 5 -32.69 -4.56 -14.85
CA LEU A 5 -31.81 -4.73 -16.02
C LEU A 5 -31.11 -6.11 -16.07
N TRP A 6 -30.95 -6.79 -14.93
CA TRP A 6 -30.28 -8.09 -14.85
C TRP A 6 -31.15 -9.27 -15.29
N ILE A 7 -32.47 -9.14 -15.22
CA ILE A 7 -33.40 -10.22 -15.58
C ILE A 7 -33.58 -10.32 -17.10
N ALA A 8 -33.38 -9.22 -17.83
CA ALA A 8 -33.47 -9.22 -19.29
C ALA A 8 -32.24 -9.86 -19.98
N LEU A 9 -31.07 -9.90 -19.33
CA LEU A 9 -29.85 -10.46 -19.91
C LEU A 9 -29.79 -12.00 -19.81
N ALA A 10 -30.54 -12.60 -18.89
CA ALA A 10 -30.59 -14.05 -18.68
C ALA A 10 -31.54 -14.77 -19.67
N ALA A 11 -32.43 -14.05 -20.35
CA ALA A 11 -33.38 -14.64 -21.29
C ALA A 11 -32.85 -14.77 -22.73
N LEU A 12 -31.70 -14.14 -23.05
CA LEU A 12 -31.13 -14.15 -24.41
C LEU A 12 -30.10 -15.27 -24.65
N LEU A 13 -29.79 -16.07 -23.63
CA LEU A 13 -28.80 -17.17 -23.69
C LEU A 13 -29.43 -18.57 -23.87
N LEU A 14 -30.75 -18.67 -24.08
CA LEU A 14 -31.48 -19.93 -24.15
C LEU A 14 -32.18 -20.21 -25.49
N VAL A 15 -31.84 -19.48 -26.56
CA VAL A 15 -32.32 -19.75 -27.93
C VAL A 15 -31.12 -19.90 -28.85
N GLY A 16 -30.43 -21.03 -28.73
CA GLY A 16 -29.26 -21.35 -29.53
C GLY A 16 -29.02 -22.85 -29.67
N SER A 17 -30.09 -23.64 -29.65
CA SER A 17 -30.03 -25.08 -29.91
C SER A 17 -31.23 -25.48 -30.76
N LEU A 18 -30.94 -25.90 -32.00
CA LEU A 18 -31.73 -26.66 -32.99
C LEU A 18 -31.78 -25.99 -34.38
N ALA A 19 -30.79 -26.29 -35.20
CA ALA A 19 -30.96 -26.47 -36.65
C ALA A 19 -29.85 -27.39 -37.21
N VAL A 20 -30.22 -28.67 -37.29
CA VAL A 20 -29.68 -29.74 -38.17
C VAL A 20 -29.93 -29.28 -39.64
N SER A 21 -29.10 -29.41 -40.70
CA SER A 21 -28.33 -30.55 -41.23
C SER A 21 -27.49 -30.18 -42.49
N ARG A 22 -26.39 -30.93 -42.70
CA ARG A 22 -25.92 -31.59 -43.96
C ARG A 22 -25.30 -30.80 -45.13
N ALA A 23 -24.01 -31.07 -45.37
CA ALA A 23 -23.35 -31.40 -46.65
C ALA A 23 -21.94 -31.96 -46.32
N ASP A 24 -21.64 -33.23 -46.62
CA ASP A 24 -20.79 -33.70 -47.74
C ASP A 24 -19.31 -33.26 -47.58
N ASP A 25 -18.46 -34.15 -47.06
CA ASP A 25 -17.58 -35.09 -47.78
C ASP A 25 -16.18 -34.51 -48.02
N GLY A 26 -15.26 -34.87 -47.12
CA GLY A 26 -13.91 -34.35 -47.13
C GLY A 26 -13.07 -35.06 -46.11
N SER A 27 -12.63 -36.26 -46.46
CA SER A 27 -11.58 -37.02 -45.78
C SER A 27 -10.39 -36.12 -45.43
N LEU A 28 -10.23 -35.81 -44.15
CA LEU A 28 -8.96 -35.41 -43.55
C LEU A 28 -8.81 -36.23 -42.26
N GLY A 29 -7.93 -37.22 -42.33
CA GLY A 29 -7.53 -38.00 -41.17
C GLY A 29 -6.99 -37.06 -40.11
N VAL A 30 -7.74 -36.94 -39.03
CA VAL A 30 -7.26 -36.37 -37.78
C VAL A 30 -6.32 -37.43 -37.22
N SER A 31 -5.02 -37.20 -37.38
CA SER A 31 -4.00 -37.90 -36.61
C SER A 31 -4.13 -37.45 -35.16
N ASP A 32 -4.91 -38.20 -34.38
CA ASP A 32 -5.03 -38.09 -32.92
C ASP A 32 -3.77 -38.65 -32.22
N ASP A 33 -2.59 -38.20 -32.67
CA ASP A 33 -1.29 -38.54 -32.10
C ASP A 33 -0.55 -37.25 -31.68
N GLU A 34 -1.24 -36.30 -31.04
CA GLU A 34 -0.56 -35.36 -30.16
C GLU A 34 -0.33 -36.08 -28.83
N GLU A 35 0.74 -36.87 -28.81
CA GLU A 35 1.41 -37.34 -27.60
C GLU A 35 1.61 -36.13 -26.69
N PHE A 36 0.73 -35.97 -25.69
CA PHE A 36 1.01 -35.10 -24.57
C PHE A 36 2.28 -35.66 -23.94
N GLU A 37 3.44 -35.07 -24.24
CA GLU A 37 4.66 -35.33 -23.49
C GLU A 37 4.31 -35.09 -22.02
N GLU A 38 4.10 -36.19 -21.28
CA GLU A 38 4.13 -36.17 -19.85
C GLU A 38 5.49 -35.57 -19.51
N VAL A 39 5.49 -34.33 -19.00
CA VAL A 39 6.71 -33.64 -18.56
C VAL A 39 7.21 -34.36 -17.31
N GLU A 40 7.76 -35.56 -17.48
CA GLU A 40 8.29 -36.40 -16.40
C GLU A 40 9.53 -35.75 -15.79
N ASP A 41 10.28 -34.96 -16.56
CA ASP A 41 11.46 -34.21 -16.10
C ASP A 41 11.15 -32.73 -15.83
N GLN A 42 10.35 -32.47 -14.79
CA GLN A 42 10.30 -31.11 -14.23
C GLN A 42 11.58 -30.85 -13.43
N GLY A 43 12.59 -30.31 -14.12
CA GLY A 43 13.81 -29.75 -13.51
C GLY A 43 13.51 -28.66 -12.46
N PRO A 44 14.52 -28.03 -11.84
CA PRO A 44 14.24 -26.97 -10.87
C PRO A 44 13.45 -25.84 -11.52
N HIS A 45 12.47 -25.30 -10.80
CA HIS A 45 11.65 -24.18 -11.24
C HIS A 45 11.50 -23.18 -10.11
N LEU A 46 12.20 -22.05 -10.19
CA LEU A 46 12.18 -21.03 -9.15
C LEU A 46 11.06 -20.01 -9.39
N VAL A 47 10.21 -19.84 -8.39
CA VAL A 47 9.21 -18.77 -8.31
C VAL A 47 9.69 -17.75 -7.29
N ALA A 48 9.80 -16.48 -7.72
CA ALA A 48 10.34 -15.42 -6.89
C ALA A 48 9.27 -14.37 -6.54
N ARG A 49 9.14 -14.05 -5.25
CA ARG A 49 8.25 -13.00 -4.74
C ARG A 49 9.07 -11.90 -4.08
N LYS A 50 9.02 -10.70 -4.63
CA LYS A 50 9.64 -9.50 -4.07
C LYS A 50 8.61 -8.68 -3.31
N PHE A 51 8.92 -8.30 -2.08
CA PHE A 51 8.02 -7.54 -1.21
C PHE A 51 8.79 -6.73 -0.14
N LEU A 52 8.07 -5.83 0.52
CA LEU A 52 8.53 -5.11 1.70
C LEU A 52 7.91 -5.74 2.94
N PRO A 53 8.70 -6.34 3.85
CA PRO A 53 8.20 -6.80 5.14
C PRO A 53 7.67 -5.64 6.00
N GLY A 54 8.25 -4.45 5.82
CA GLY A 54 7.83 -3.21 6.48
C GLY A 54 6.59 -2.60 5.83
N LYS A 55 5.81 -1.87 6.64
CA LYS A 55 4.53 -1.29 6.21
C LYS A 55 4.66 0.01 5.40
N ASP A 56 5.67 0.81 5.69
CA ASP A 56 5.82 2.17 5.15
C ASP A 56 7.27 2.43 4.74
N LEU A 57 7.47 2.96 3.53
CA LEU A 57 8.76 3.52 3.10
C LEU A 57 8.86 4.95 3.60
N VAL A 58 9.78 5.22 4.51
CA VAL A 58 9.90 6.53 5.14
C VAL A 58 11.25 7.14 4.80
N VAL A 59 11.24 8.39 4.34
CA VAL A 59 12.47 9.13 4.04
C VAL A 59 13.41 9.12 5.24
N GLY A 60 14.68 8.76 5.02
CA GLY A 60 15.74 8.70 6.02
C GLY A 60 15.65 7.50 6.98
N ARG A 61 14.85 6.47 6.67
CA ARG A 61 14.79 5.24 7.47
C ARG A 61 15.21 4.03 6.67
N ASN A 62 16.08 3.22 7.24
CA ASN A 62 16.45 1.92 6.70
C ASN A 62 15.19 1.08 6.47
N THR A 63 15.09 0.55 5.27
CA THR A 63 13.99 -0.30 4.83
C THR A 63 14.59 -1.58 4.25
N THR A 64 14.07 -2.70 4.71
CA THR A 64 14.41 -4.01 4.17
C THR A 64 13.51 -4.36 2.99
N VAL A 65 14.10 -4.77 1.88
CA VAL A 65 13.43 -5.47 0.77
C VAL A 65 13.71 -6.95 0.93
N ALA A 66 12.67 -7.77 0.81
CA ALA A 66 12.80 -9.21 0.86
C ALA A 66 12.41 -9.84 -0.47
N ILE A 67 13.17 -10.84 -0.88
CA ILE A 67 12.89 -11.70 -2.03
C ILE A 67 12.80 -13.13 -1.51
N GLU A 68 11.62 -13.71 -1.64
CA GLU A 68 11.41 -15.13 -1.34
C GLU A 68 11.46 -15.94 -2.63
N LEU A 69 12.31 -16.96 -2.63
CA LEU A 69 12.52 -17.88 -3.73
C LEU A 69 11.95 -19.22 -3.30
N TYR A 70 10.98 -19.73 -4.06
CA TYR A 70 10.42 -21.06 -3.85
C TYR A 70 10.75 -21.94 -5.04
N ASN A 71 11.33 -23.12 -4.80
CA ASN A 71 11.56 -24.10 -5.85
C ASN A 71 10.32 -25.00 -6.01
N ALA A 72 9.52 -24.72 -7.04
CA ALA A 72 8.35 -25.49 -7.40
C ALA A 72 8.66 -26.68 -8.34
N GLY A 73 9.92 -26.88 -8.71
CA GLY A 73 10.37 -28.01 -9.52
C GLY A 73 10.54 -29.30 -8.72
N LYS A 74 10.86 -30.41 -9.41
CA LYS A 74 11.08 -31.72 -8.77
C LYS A 74 12.54 -31.99 -8.39
N SER A 75 13.48 -31.14 -8.84
CA SER A 75 14.91 -31.24 -8.51
C SER A 75 15.47 -29.94 -7.94
N ALA A 76 16.70 -29.99 -7.40
CA ALA A 76 17.33 -28.85 -6.73
C ALA A 76 17.86 -27.83 -7.75
N ALA A 77 17.74 -26.54 -7.44
CA ALA A 77 18.43 -25.47 -8.15
C ALA A 77 19.81 -25.25 -7.54
N TYR A 78 20.83 -25.01 -8.37
CA TYR A 78 22.21 -24.82 -7.93
C TYR A 78 22.74 -23.44 -8.32
N GLU A 79 23.67 -22.92 -7.53
CA GLU A 79 24.35 -21.62 -7.74
C GLU A 79 23.35 -20.50 -8.09
N VAL A 80 22.36 -20.33 -7.23
CA VAL A 80 21.28 -19.35 -7.43
C VAL A 80 21.82 -17.96 -7.11
N VAL A 81 21.92 -17.10 -8.10
CA VAL A 81 22.35 -15.70 -7.93
C VAL A 81 21.13 -14.79 -8.06
N VAL A 82 20.88 -14.01 -7.01
CA VAL A 82 19.81 -13.02 -6.95
C VAL A 82 20.43 -11.65 -7.13
N THR A 83 19.94 -10.90 -8.12
CA THR A 83 20.39 -9.53 -8.41
C THR A 83 19.20 -8.58 -8.41
N ASP A 84 19.21 -7.61 -7.50
CA ASP A 84 18.19 -6.57 -7.40
C ASP A 84 18.80 -5.16 -7.44
N GLY A 85 19.51 -4.84 -8.52
CA GLY A 85 20.30 -3.60 -8.64
C GLY A 85 19.62 -2.42 -9.33
N GLU A 86 18.41 -2.58 -9.90
CA GLU A 86 17.73 -1.56 -10.71
C GLU A 86 17.01 -0.47 -9.87
N TRP A 87 17.56 -0.11 -8.72
CA TRP A 87 17.02 0.94 -7.86
C TRP A 87 17.49 2.33 -8.31
N GLN A 88 16.57 3.29 -8.31
CA GLN A 88 16.88 4.67 -8.71
C GLN A 88 17.60 5.41 -7.58
N SER A 89 18.87 5.77 -7.80
CA SER A 89 19.70 6.50 -6.83
C SER A 89 19.15 7.88 -6.45
N GLU A 90 18.28 8.47 -7.27
CA GLU A 90 17.55 9.71 -6.93
C GLU A 90 16.58 9.52 -5.74
N TYR A 91 16.02 8.32 -5.58
CA TYR A 91 15.01 8.02 -4.56
C TYR A 91 15.56 7.16 -3.43
N PHE A 92 16.65 6.43 -3.65
CA PHE A 92 17.20 5.47 -2.71
C PHE A 92 18.72 5.58 -2.60
N GLU A 93 19.22 5.54 -1.38
CA GLU A 93 20.61 5.25 -1.06
C GLU A 93 20.72 3.75 -0.75
N PHE A 94 21.64 3.07 -1.44
CA PHE A 94 21.88 1.64 -1.32
C PHE A 94 23.30 1.30 -1.74
N ASP A 95 23.77 0.13 -1.29
CA ASP A 95 25.04 -0.46 -1.72
C ASP A 95 24.75 -1.45 -2.87
N PRO A 96 25.26 -1.21 -4.10
CA PRO A 96 25.04 -2.12 -5.22
C PRO A 96 25.61 -3.52 -5.01
N GLU A 97 26.70 -3.67 -4.26
CA GLU A 97 27.31 -4.97 -3.98
C GLU A 97 26.42 -5.78 -3.03
N ALA A 98 25.79 -5.11 -2.07
CA ALA A 98 24.83 -5.71 -1.17
C ALA A 98 23.52 -6.15 -1.85
N MET A 99 23.28 -5.77 -3.13
CA MET A 99 22.09 -6.16 -3.89
C MET A 99 22.27 -7.46 -4.70
N VAL A 100 23.41 -8.14 -4.51
CA VAL A 100 23.72 -9.43 -5.12
C VAL A 100 23.92 -10.45 -4.02
N GLU A 101 23.10 -11.50 -4.01
CA GLU A 101 23.25 -12.61 -3.07
C GLU A 101 23.33 -13.93 -3.83
N THR A 102 24.22 -14.81 -3.38
CA THR A 102 24.39 -16.16 -3.97
C THR A 102 23.99 -17.21 -2.96
N VAL A 103 23.11 -18.12 -3.38
CA VAL A 103 22.64 -19.27 -2.62
C VAL A 103 23.11 -20.53 -3.34
N GLU A 104 23.94 -21.33 -2.67
CA GLU A 104 24.59 -22.49 -3.29
C GLU A 104 23.58 -23.51 -3.85
N ARG A 105 22.50 -23.76 -3.10
CA ARG A 105 21.52 -24.80 -3.44
C ARG A 105 20.15 -24.52 -2.84
N ILE A 106 19.10 -24.68 -3.64
CA ILE A 106 17.70 -24.64 -3.19
C ILE A 106 17.04 -25.99 -3.54
N PRO A 107 16.82 -26.88 -2.55
CA PRO A 107 16.15 -28.15 -2.77
C PRO A 107 14.75 -28.01 -3.37
N ALA A 108 14.24 -29.07 -4.00
CA ALA A 108 12.85 -29.13 -4.45
C ALA A 108 11.90 -28.90 -3.27
N GLY A 109 10.88 -28.05 -3.47
CA GLY A 109 9.91 -27.68 -2.44
C GLY A 109 10.45 -26.79 -1.31
N ALA A 110 11.70 -26.35 -1.37
CA ALA A 110 12.27 -25.45 -0.36
C ALA A 110 12.04 -23.98 -0.70
N THR A 111 12.01 -23.15 0.35
CA THR A 111 11.96 -21.68 0.24
C THR A 111 13.20 -21.07 0.87
N VAL A 112 13.82 -20.13 0.16
CA VAL A 112 14.91 -19.28 0.68
C VAL A 112 14.46 -17.83 0.64
N ARG A 113 14.90 -17.05 1.62
CA ARG A 113 14.61 -15.62 1.72
C ARG A 113 15.92 -14.84 1.74
N VAL A 114 16.04 -13.93 0.79
CA VAL A 114 17.15 -13.01 0.59
C VAL A 114 16.67 -11.61 0.97
N GLU A 115 17.50 -10.85 1.68
CA GLU A 115 17.12 -9.53 2.20
C GLU A 115 18.19 -8.48 1.93
N PHE A 116 17.73 -7.31 1.49
CA PHE A 116 18.58 -6.17 1.20
C PHE A 116 18.10 -4.93 1.93
N THR A 117 19.02 -4.04 2.30
CA THR A 117 18.68 -2.78 2.97
C THR A 117 18.87 -1.60 2.04
N LEU A 118 17.88 -0.72 2.00
CA LEU A 118 17.92 0.56 1.28
C LEU A 118 17.39 1.69 2.17
N ILE A 119 17.79 2.92 1.86
CA ILE A 119 17.36 4.13 2.57
C ILE A 119 16.66 5.05 1.58
N PRO A 120 15.34 5.28 1.71
CA PRO A 120 14.65 6.24 0.86
C PRO A 120 15.13 7.66 1.17
N VAL A 121 15.55 8.42 0.16
CA VAL A 121 16.06 9.80 0.33
C VAL A 121 15.07 10.87 -0.13
N LYS A 122 14.14 10.52 -1.04
CA LYS A 122 13.19 11.46 -1.63
C LYS A 122 11.77 10.91 -1.60
N VAL A 123 10.79 11.78 -1.40
CA VAL A 123 9.36 11.45 -1.50
C VAL A 123 9.03 11.11 -2.95
N GLY A 124 8.28 10.03 -3.17
CA GLY A 124 7.94 9.60 -4.51
C GLY A 124 7.01 8.39 -4.52
N SER A 125 6.53 8.05 -5.69
CA SER A 125 5.76 6.84 -5.94
C SER A 125 6.19 6.22 -7.25
N GLY A 126 6.21 4.90 -7.33
CA GLY A 126 6.66 4.21 -8.53
C GLY A 126 6.38 2.72 -8.49
N ILE A 127 6.94 2.01 -9.47
CA ILE A 127 6.94 0.55 -9.55
C ILE A 127 8.40 0.14 -9.62
N THR A 128 8.78 -0.89 -8.85
CA THR A 128 10.12 -1.45 -8.92
C THR A 128 10.30 -2.29 -10.17
N ALA A 129 11.52 -2.30 -10.69
CA ALA A 129 11.98 -3.39 -11.52
C ALA A 129 11.87 -4.74 -10.78
N PRO A 130 11.62 -5.84 -11.51
CA PRO A 130 11.72 -7.18 -10.95
C PRO A 130 13.19 -7.50 -10.69
N ALA A 131 13.47 -8.25 -9.63
CA ALA A 131 14.80 -8.81 -9.41
C ALA A 131 15.04 -9.92 -10.44
N GLN A 132 16.30 -10.04 -10.88
CA GLN A 132 16.74 -11.10 -11.77
C GLN A 132 17.36 -12.23 -10.95
N ILE A 133 16.96 -13.46 -11.22
CA ILE A 133 17.48 -14.65 -10.55
C ILE A 133 18.06 -15.56 -11.61
N THR A 134 19.33 -15.88 -11.52
CA THR A 134 19.96 -16.88 -12.38
C THR A 134 20.31 -18.13 -11.59
N TYR A 135 20.15 -19.31 -12.19
CA TYR A 135 20.41 -20.58 -11.51
C TYR A 135 20.77 -21.67 -12.51
N LYS A 136 21.42 -22.73 -12.02
CA LYS A 136 21.77 -23.92 -12.79
C LYS A 136 20.79 -25.05 -12.52
N LEU A 137 20.50 -25.83 -13.56
CA LEU A 137 19.62 -27.00 -13.49
C LEU A 137 20.28 -28.18 -12.76
N GLU A 138 21.60 -28.28 -12.87
CA GLU A 138 22.44 -29.32 -12.27
C GLU A 138 23.72 -28.70 -11.72
N GLU A 139 24.36 -29.39 -10.78
CA GLU A 139 25.63 -28.94 -10.19
C GLU A 139 26.73 -28.87 -11.26
N GLY A 140 27.38 -27.71 -11.40
CA GLY A 140 28.42 -27.50 -12.40
C GLY A 140 27.94 -27.35 -13.85
N ALA A 141 26.63 -27.34 -14.11
CA ALA A 141 26.09 -27.10 -15.45
C ALA A 141 26.55 -25.74 -16.02
N LYS A 142 26.77 -25.68 -17.33
CA LYS A 142 27.15 -24.43 -18.01
C LYS A 142 25.94 -23.56 -18.37
N ASN A 143 24.77 -24.17 -18.51
CA ASN A 143 23.55 -23.48 -18.89
C ASN A 143 22.92 -22.81 -17.67
N LEU A 144 22.69 -21.51 -17.77
CA LEU A 144 21.97 -20.72 -16.78
C LEU A 144 20.52 -20.58 -17.20
N GLN A 145 19.61 -20.79 -16.25
CA GLN A 145 18.22 -20.41 -16.35
C GLN A 145 18.01 -19.08 -15.67
N THR A 146 17.04 -18.31 -16.17
CA THR A 146 16.68 -17.01 -15.60
C THR A 146 15.24 -17.03 -15.15
N ALA A 147 15.00 -16.62 -13.91
CA ALA A 147 13.70 -16.30 -13.36
C ALA A 147 13.67 -14.81 -13.00
N VAL A 148 12.45 -14.26 -12.93
CA VAL A 148 12.23 -12.87 -12.53
C VAL A 148 11.25 -12.81 -11.39
N SER A 149 11.46 -11.88 -10.46
CA SER A 149 10.52 -11.68 -9.36
C SER A 149 9.29 -10.89 -9.80
N THR A 150 8.29 -10.85 -8.93
CA THR A 150 7.19 -9.88 -9.03
C THR A 150 7.70 -8.44 -8.98
N THR A 151 7.00 -7.52 -9.65
CA THR A 151 7.17 -6.07 -9.45
C THR A 151 6.33 -5.61 -8.27
N MET A 152 6.72 -4.50 -7.63
CA MET A 152 6.05 -3.95 -6.47
C MET A 152 5.79 -2.46 -6.65
N ARG A 153 4.62 -1.99 -6.20
CA ARG A 153 4.32 -0.56 -6.12
C ARG A 153 4.91 0.04 -4.85
N LEU A 154 5.61 1.17 -5.00
CA LEU A 154 6.23 1.90 -3.91
C LEU A 154 5.52 3.23 -3.68
N ALA A 155 5.45 3.63 -2.41
CA ALA A 155 5.05 4.96 -1.99
C ALA A 155 5.93 5.39 -0.82
N ILE A 156 6.87 6.30 -1.10
CA ILE A 156 7.78 6.87 -0.11
C ILE A 156 7.10 8.08 0.52
N ILE A 157 7.01 8.09 1.84
CA ILE A 157 6.35 9.13 2.62
C ILE A 157 7.31 9.83 3.57
N THR A 158 6.96 11.05 3.98
CA THR A 158 7.76 11.79 4.95
C THR A 158 7.56 11.26 6.37
N PRO A 159 8.57 11.39 7.25
CA PRO A 159 8.42 11.09 8.68
C PRO A 159 7.25 11.84 9.32
N PHE A 160 7.04 13.11 8.92
CA PHE A 160 5.92 13.93 9.41
C PHE A 160 4.56 13.36 9.01
N ARG A 161 4.41 12.82 7.79
CA ARG A 161 3.16 12.16 7.36
C ARG A 161 2.85 10.92 8.21
N VAL A 162 3.89 10.14 8.57
CA VAL A 162 3.73 8.99 9.49
C VAL A 162 3.34 9.45 10.88
N PHE A 163 3.98 10.50 11.40
CA PHE A 163 3.63 11.07 12.68
C PHE A 163 2.18 11.56 12.68
N LEU A 164 1.77 12.32 11.67
CA LEU A 164 0.43 12.86 11.55
C LEU A 164 -0.62 11.75 11.41
N SER A 165 -0.37 10.69 10.63
CA SER A 165 -1.30 9.58 10.50
C SER A 165 -1.48 8.82 11.82
N LYS A 166 -0.40 8.63 12.58
CA LYS A 166 -0.46 8.06 13.94
C LYS A 166 -1.23 8.99 14.88
N ALA A 167 -0.89 10.28 14.92
CA ALA A 167 -1.56 11.27 15.75
C ALA A 167 -3.07 11.37 15.45
N LEU A 168 -3.46 11.33 14.17
CA LEU A 168 -4.87 11.31 13.76
C LEU A 168 -5.57 10.02 14.18
N ARG A 169 -4.90 8.86 14.15
CA ARG A 169 -5.47 7.61 14.69
C ARG A 169 -5.68 7.70 16.19
N TRP A 170 -4.68 8.17 16.94
CA TRP A 170 -4.81 8.41 18.38
C TRP A 170 -5.92 9.41 18.69
N GLY A 171 -5.98 10.52 17.96
CA GLY A 171 -7.05 11.50 18.06
C GLY A 171 -8.43 10.90 17.75
N SER A 172 -8.51 10.03 16.74
CA SER A 172 -9.73 9.28 16.46
C SER A 172 -10.11 8.37 17.63
N TYR A 173 -9.17 7.69 18.29
CA TYR A 173 -9.49 6.89 19.47
C TYR A 173 -9.99 7.74 20.63
N LEU A 174 -9.33 8.87 20.92
CA LEU A 174 -9.73 9.80 21.98
C LEU A 174 -11.11 10.41 21.75
N THR A 175 -11.45 10.67 20.49
CA THR A 175 -12.71 11.30 20.09
C THR A 175 -13.78 10.27 19.75
N LEU A 176 -13.57 8.99 20.10
CA LEU A 176 -14.49 7.88 19.80
C LEU A 176 -14.88 7.79 18.32
N GLY A 177 -13.97 8.17 17.44
CA GLY A 177 -14.15 8.17 15.99
C GLY A 177 -14.74 9.45 15.41
N ALA A 178 -15.00 10.49 16.20
CA ALA A 178 -15.54 11.73 15.69
C ALA A 178 -14.53 12.48 14.80
N PHE A 179 -13.24 12.50 15.15
CA PHE A 179 -12.22 13.25 14.40
C PHE A 179 -11.12 12.34 13.81
N LYS A 180 -11.30 11.96 12.54
CA LYS A 180 -10.40 11.05 11.82
C LYS A 180 -9.43 11.74 10.84
N THR A 181 -9.69 12.99 10.49
CA THR A 181 -8.97 13.74 9.45
C THR A 181 -8.45 15.05 9.99
N LEU A 182 -7.41 15.60 9.33
CA LEU A 182 -6.88 16.91 9.67
C LEU A 182 -7.96 18.01 9.58
N GLU A 183 -8.90 17.87 8.65
CA GLU A 183 -10.02 18.78 8.48
C GLU A 183 -10.96 18.78 9.69
N HIS A 184 -11.28 17.62 10.25
CA HIS A 184 -12.09 17.54 11.46
C HIS A 184 -11.43 18.27 12.63
N TRP A 185 -10.13 18.06 12.83
CA TRP A 185 -9.35 18.74 13.86
C TRP A 185 -9.25 20.26 13.62
N ARG A 186 -9.06 20.68 12.35
CA ARG A 186 -9.08 22.09 11.97
C ARG A 186 -10.42 22.74 12.27
N ASN A 187 -11.53 22.11 11.86
CA ASN A 187 -12.86 22.66 12.07
C ASN A 187 -13.20 22.72 13.57
N ALA A 188 -12.82 21.71 14.35
CA ALA A 188 -12.96 21.72 15.80
C ALA A 188 -12.16 22.88 16.44
N ALA A 189 -10.93 23.13 16.00
CA ALA A 189 -10.11 24.25 16.47
C ALA A 189 -10.75 25.61 16.14
N ILE A 190 -11.30 25.76 14.93
CA ILE A 190 -12.01 26.99 14.52
C ILE A 190 -13.25 27.20 15.39
N ILE A 191 -14.09 26.17 15.54
CA ILE A 191 -15.33 26.24 16.33
C ILE A 191 -15.02 26.58 17.79
N THR A 192 -14.05 25.89 18.41
CA THR A 192 -13.64 26.16 19.79
C THR A 192 -13.08 27.57 19.97
N THR A 193 -12.31 28.07 19.00
CA THR A 193 -11.82 29.46 19.01
C THR A 193 -12.97 30.46 18.94
N LEU A 194 -13.97 30.22 18.07
CA LEU A 194 -15.15 31.08 17.97
C LEU A 194 -15.96 31.08 19.28
N PHE A 195 -16.16 29.92 19.91
CA PHE A 195 -16.83 29.83 21.21
C PHE A 195 -16.05 30.54 22.32
N ALA A 196 -14.71 30.41 22.34
CA ALA A 196 -13.87 31.11 23.31
C ALA A 196 -13.97 32.63 23.15
N LEU A 197 -13.90 33.13 21.92
CA LEU A 197 -14.07 34.55 21.62
C LEU A 197 -15.46 35.07 22.02
N ALA A 198 -16.51 34.31 21.72
CA ALA A 198 -17.87 34.65 22.15
C ALA A 198 -18.01 34.67 23.69
N GLY A 199 -17.40 33.71 24.39
CA GLY A 199 -17.37 33.67 25.85
C GLY A 199 -16.64 34.86 26.48
N ILE A 200 -15.48 35.23 25.93
CA ILE A 200 -14.73 36.43 26.36
C ILE A 200 -15.57 37.69 26.12
N GLY A 201 -16.20 37.81 24.94
CA GLY A 201 -17.09 38.92 24.61
C GLY A 201 -18.29 39.03 25.57
N PHE A 202 -18.92 37.90 25.90
CA PHE A 202 -20.02 37.84 26.86
C PHE A 202 -19.59 38.24 28.27
N ALA A 203 -18.44 37.76 28.75
CA ALA A 203 -17.89 38.13 30.05
C ALA A 203 -17.54 39.62 30.11
N ALA A 204 -16.94 40.18 29.05
CA ALA A 204 -16.66 41.61 28.94
C ALA A 204 -17.93 42.46 28.90
N TYR A 205 -18.97 42.02 28.18
CA TYR A 205 -20.26 42.70 28.14
C TYR A 205 -20.92 42.74 29.54
N ASN A 206 -20.92 41.62 30.26
CA ASN A 206 -21.48 41.55 31.61
C ASN A 206 -20.69 42.42 32.60
N SER A 207 -19.36 42.45 32.52
CA SER A 207 -18.56 43.28 33.42
C SER A 207 -18.79 44.78 33.17
N LEU A 208 -18.89 45.22 31.90
CA LEU A 208 -19.18 46.61 31.55
C LEU A 208 -20.59 47.05 31.94
N THR A 209 -21.59 46.19 31.76
CA THR A 209 -22.97 46.50 32.17
C THR A 209 -23.09 46.63 33.68
N GLU A 210 -22.43 45.75 34.45
CA GLU A 210 -22.35 45.87 35.91
C GLU A 210 -21.59 47.12 36.36
N GLN A 211 -20.49 47.50 35.69
CA GLN A 211 -19.80 48.77 35.97
C GLN A 211 -20.69 49.99 35.72
N ARG A 212 -21.46 50.01 34.63
CA ARG A 212 -22.41 51.11 34.35
C ARG A 212 -23.48 51.21 35.43
N LYS A 213 -24.06 50.09 35.86
CA LYS A 213 -25.04 50.07 36.97
C LYS A 213 -24.43 50.64 38.25
N ARG A 214 -23.20 50.23 38.61
CA ARG A 214 -22.49 50.74 39.80
C ARG A 214 -22.21 52.23 39.72
N GLN A 215 -21.78 52.73 38.56
CA GLN A 215 -21.54 54.17 38.37
C GLN A 215 -22.82 54.99 38.52
N ILE A 216 -23.94 54.51 37.96
CA ILE A 216 -25.25 55.18 38.10
C ILE A 216 -25.66 55.20 39.59
N TYR A 217 -25.54 54.07 40.28
CA TYR A 217 -25.87 53.97 41.70
C TYR A 217 -25.02 54.90 42.57
N GLN A 218 -23.70 54.98 42.31
CA GLN A 218 -22.80 55.89 43.02
C GLN A 218 -23.15 57.36 42.78
N LYS A 219 -23.51 57.74 41.55
CA LYS A 219 -23.96 59.11 41.24
C LYS A 219 -25.24 59.46 41.99
N ALA A 220 -26.21 58.56 42.01
CA ALA A 220 -27.47 58.77 42.73
C ALA A 220 -27.27 58.93 44.24
N LEU A 221 -26.38 58.12 44.86
CA LEU A 221 -26.04 58.28 46.28
C LEU A 221 -25.41 59.65 46.58
N HIS A 222 -24.46 60.09 45.75
CA HIS A 222 -23.79 61.37 45.93
C HIS A 222 -24.75 62.57 45.74
N GLU A 223 -25.76 62.45 44.87
CA GLU A 223 -26.82 63.45 44.75
C GLU A 223 -27.71 63.50 46.00
N VAL A 224 -28.09 62.35 46.57
CA VAL A 224 -28.87 62.29 47.82
C VAL A 224 -28.08 62.87 49.00
N GLU A 225 -26.78 62.62 49.09
CA GLU A 225 -25.91 63.20 50.12
C GLU A 225 -25.85 64.73 50.02
N LYS A 226 -25.83 65.30 48.80
CA LYS A 226 -25.85 66.76 48.59
C LYS A 226 -27.17 67.44 48.94
N MET A 227 -28.28 66.69 49.00
CA MET A 227 -29.61 67.23 49.32
C MET A 227 -29.91 67.24 50.84
N LYS A 228 -29.02 66.68 51.67
CA LYS A 228 -29.10 66.74 53.13
C LYS A 228 -28.31 67.93 53.66
#